data_AF-A0A535G7M3-F1
#
_entry.id   AF-A0A535G7M3-F1
#
_cell.length_a   1.000
_cell.length_b   1.000
_cell.length_c   1.000
_cell.angle_alpha   90.00
_cell.angle_beta   90.00
_cell.angle_gamma   90.00
#
_symmetry.space_group_name_H-M   'P 1'
#
loop_
_entity.id
_entity.type
_entity.pdbx_description
1 polymer ?
#
loop_
_entity_poly.entity_id
_entity_poly.type
_entity_poly.pdbx_seq_one_letter_code
_entity_poly.pdbx_strand_id
1 'polypeptide(L)'
;MRLASVQEAVAAIPDGATVAVDGFTLMGVAEALYEGIETSFRKTGHPRDLVIVHAAGQSNRKVGFEHFAVEGLAKRIVGSHWGLMPRMSAFLGQGLAEAVCLPQGQLSTLYRSIAAGRPGNLSRIGLGTFVDPRIEAGKVNQPAREHAPDYVAIERIDGQEFMLYRSFAIDVGIFRATAVDQDGNCSHEDEAVTLDALAIAQAAHNSAGVVICQAKKLVPRGSIPPRQVTVPGAMVDLVVPAPDPERQHRQTDGVSFDPVYLTPSFGAELPRAPFSTRLAIGRRAIRFLHRGDIVNIGTGIPGDTVGPALAEVGLSDAITLTVESGVYGGVPA
;
A
#
# COMPACT_ATOMS: atom_id res chain seq x y z
N MET A 1 -11.59 6.77 -19.97
CA MET A 1 -10.48 5.83 -20.18
C MET A 1 -9.85 5.99 -21.57
N ARG A 2 -8.53 6.14 -21.60
CA ARG A 2 -7.67 6.16 -22.79
C ARG A 2 -6.52 5.17 -22.56
N LEU A 3 -6.21 4.35 -23.57
CA LEU A 3 -5.00 3.52 -23.54
C LEU A 3 -3.78 4.41 -23.75
N ALA A 4 -2.75 4.22 -22.92
CA ALA A 4 -1.54 5.04 -22.93
C ALA A 4 -0.29 4.16 -22.78
N SER A 5 0.80 4.60 -23.39
CA SER A 5 2.14 4.12 -23.05
C SER A 5 2.56 4.62 -21.66
N VAL A 6 3.59 3.99 -21.08
CA VAL A 6 4.20 4.47 -19.83
C VAL A 6 4.60 5.94 -19.95
N GLN A 7 5.20 6.35 -21.07
CA GLN A 7 5.67 7.72 -21.29
C GLN A 7 4.51 8.72 -21.34
N GLU A 8 3.41 8.38 -22.01
CA GLU A 8 2.22 9.24 -22.07
C GLU A 8 1.54 9.38 -20.70
N ALA A 9 1.53 8.31 -19.90
CA ALA A 9 0.98 8.36 -18.56
C ALA A 9 1.84 9.18 -17.61
N VAL A 10 3.16 9.03 -17.67
CA VAL A 10 4.10 9.84 -16.88
C VAL A 10 4.03 11.32 -17.27
N ALA A 11 3.88 11.63 -18.55
CA ALA A 11 3.71 13.00 -19.03
C ALA A 11 2.41 13.67 -18.54
N ALA A 12 1.43 12.89 -18.07
CA ALA A 12 0.20 13.41 -17.48
C ALA A 12 0.35 13.77 -15.99
N ILE A 13 1.50 13.47 -15.37
CA ILE A 13 1.79 13.82 -13.97
C ILE A 13 2.41 15.22 -13.94
N PRO A 14 1.74 16.24 -13.37
CA PRO A 14 2.31 17.57 -13.30
C PRO A 14 3.40 17.66 -12.22
N ASP A 15 4.31 18.60 -12.38
CA ASP A 15 5.26 18.95 -11.32
C ASP A 15 4.53 19.42 -10.06
N GLY A 16 5.02 19.02 -8.89
CA GLY A 16 4.40 19.35 -7.61
C GLY A 16 3.14 18.56 -7.27
N ALA A 17 2.74 17.58 -8.10
CA ALA A 17 1.55 16.77 -7.86
C ALA A 17 1.61 15.98 -6.56
N THR A 18 0.45 15.86 -5.91
CA THR A 18 0.19 14.86 -4.87
C THR A 18 -0.18 13.54 -5.53
N VAL A 19 0.72 12.58 -5.48
CA VAL A 19 0.59 11.27 -6.13
C VAL A 19 0.32 10.19 -5.08
N ALA A 20 -0.90 9.67 -5.05
CA ALA A 20 -1.24 8.50 -4.23
C ALA A 20 -0.91 7.22 -5.00
N VAL A 21 -0.21 6.30 -4.35
CA VAL A 21 0.26 5.07 -4.99
C VAL A 21 -0.11 3.83 -4.18
N ASP A 22 -0.66 2.81 -4.84
CA ASP A 22 -1.09 1.57 -4.20
C ASP A 22 0.04 0.53 -4.11
N GLY A 23 -0.04 -0.34 -3.10
CA GLY A 23 0.87 -1.47 -2.96
C GLY A 23 1.26 -1.79 -1.52
N PHE A 24 1.66 -3.04 -1.31
CA PHE A 24 2.15 -3.60 -0.05
C PHE A 24 3.26 -4.61 -0.38
N THR A 25 4.47 -4.36 0.13
CA THR A 25 5.73 -4.95 -0.36
C THR A 25 5.88 -4.78 -1.88
N LEU A 26 5.65 -5.81 -2.69
CA LEU A 26 5.53 -5.69 -4.16
C LEU A 26 4.16 -6.09 -4.70
N MET A 27 3.24 -6.52 -3.83
CA MET A 27 1.85 -6.79 -4.21
C MET A 27 1.17 -5.45 -4.50
N GLY A 28 0.44 -5.36 -5.60
CA GLY A 28 -0.25 -4.12 -6.02
C GLY A 28 0.63 -3.01 -6.60
N VAL A 29 1.97 -3.14 -6.55
CA VAL A 29 2.90 -2.10 -7.03
C VAL A 29 2.89 -1.98 -8.56
N ALA A 30 2.64 -0.79 -9.06
CA ALA A 30 2.68 -0.46 -10.49
C ALA A 30 4.12 -0.18 -10.98
N GLU A 31 4.95 -1.21 -10.94
CA GLU A 31 6.41 -1.12 -11.17
C GLU A 31 6.78 -0.42 -12.49
N ALA A 32 6.08 -0.70 -13.61
CA ALA A 32 6.41 -0.10 -14.89
C ALA A 32 6.19 1.43 -14.89
N LEU A 33 5.18 1.89 -14.14
CA LEU A 33 4.94 3.32 -13.95
C LEU A 33 6.01 3.94 -13.05
N TYR A 34 6.41 3.30 -11.96
CA TYR A 34 7.42 3.85 -11.05
C TYR A 34 8.79 3.96 -11.74
N GLU A 35 9.19 2.91 -12.45
CA GLU A 35 10.40 2.91 -13.30
C GLU A 35 10.31 3.97 -14.42
N GLY A 36 9.13 4.14 -15.00
CA GLY A 36 8.85 5.16 -16.01
C GLY A 36 9.01 6.59 -15.48
N ILE A 37 8.50 6.86 -14.28
CA ILE A 37 8.66 8.16 -13.60
C ILE A 37 10.14 8.45 -13.35
N GLU A 38 10.88 7.50 -12.76
CA GLU A 38 12.32 7.66 -12.53
C GLU A 38 13.06 7.95 -13.85
N THR A 39 12.78 7.15 -14.89
CA THR A 39 13.43 7.27 -16.20
C THR A 39 13.13 8.62 -16.84
N SER A 40 11.88 9.07 -16.80
CA SER A 40 11.47 10.37 -17.33
C SER A 40 12.18 11.50 -16.60
N PHE A 41 12.20 11.47 -15.27
CA PHE A 41 12.86 12.51 -14.48
C PHE A 41 14.36 12.55 -14.74
N ARG A 42 15.05 11.41 -14.79
CA ARG A 42 16.49 11.37 -15.11
C ARG A 42 16.81 11.90 -16.51
N LYS A 43 15.90 11.71 -17.47
CA LYS A 43 16.10 12.15 -18.86
C LYS A 43 15.74 13.62 -19.09
N THR A 44 14.70 14.11 -18.42
CA THR A 44 14.05 15.38 -18.76
C THR A 44 14.00 16.38 -17.61
N GLY A 45 14.23 15.93 -16.37
CA GLY A 45 13.97 16.70 -15.16
C GLY A 45 12.50 16.71 -14.72
N HIS A 46 11.62 15.95 -15.38
CA HIS A 46 10.17 15.92 -15.11
C HIS A 46 9.57 14.50 -15.09
N PRO A 47 8.53 14.24 -14.26
CA PRO A 47 7.94 15.17 -13.29
C PRO A 47 8.85 15.41 -12.09
N ARG A 48 8.73 16.55 -11.42
CA ARG A 48 9.57 16.94 -10.27
C ARG A 48 8.77 17.45 -9.08
N ASP A 49 9.44 17.52 -7.93
CA ASP A 49 8.91 18.06 -6.67
C ASP A 49 7.61 17.39 -6.19
N LEU A 50 7.44 16.09 -6.47
CA LEU A 50 6.24 15.33 -6.15
C LEU A 50 6.01 15.18 -4.64
N VAL A 51 4.74 15.18 -4.23
CA VAL A 51 4.30 14.72 -2.90
C VAL A 51 3.75 13.31 -3.04
N ILE A 52 4.52 12.30 -2.65
CA ILE A 52 4.15 10.89 -2.85
C ILE A 52 3.50 10.35 -1.57
N VAL A 53 2.34 9.73 -1.72
CA VAL A 53 1.51 9.26 -0.60
C VAL A 53 1.29 7.75 -0.72
N HIS A 54 1.68 6.99 0.30
CA HIS A 54 1.52 5.53 0.29
C HIS A 54 1.05 5.00 1.66
N ALA A 55 0.01 4.16 1.66
CA ALA A 55 -0.54 3.61 2.90
C ALA A 55 0.28 2.45 3.47
N ALA A 56 1.11 1.76 2.67
CA ALA A 56 1.96 0.66 3.12
C ALA A 56 3.32 0.67 2.38
N GLY A 57 4.34 0.02 2.93
CA GLY A 57 5.67 0.00 2.32
C GLY A 57 5.68 -0.78 1.01
N GLN A 58 6.30 -0.24 -0.04
CA GLN A 58 6.19 -0.74 -1.41
C GLN A 58 7.53 -1.14 -2.03
N SER A 59 8.38 -1.92 -1.34
CA SER A 59 9.67 -2.35 -1.88
C SER A 59 10.12 -3.73 -1.39
N ASN A 60 11.02 -4.34 -2.15
CA ASN A 60 11.80 -5.53 -1.82
C ASN A 60 13.31 -5.23 -1.66
N ARG A 61 13.67 -3.97 -1.40
CA ARG A 61 15.03 -3.42 -1.26
C ARG A 61 15.77 -3.09 -2.55
N LYS A 62 15.16 -3.36 -3.71
CA LYS A 62 15.75 -3.10 -5.03
C LYS A 62 14.83 -2.21 -5.87
N VAL A 63 13.58 -2.62 -5.99
CA VAL A 63 12.57 -2.03 -6.88
C VAL A 63 11.35 -1.49 -6.12
N GLY A 64 10.30 -1.06 -6.83
CA GLY A 64 9.12 -0.42 -6.28
C GLY A 64 9.43 0.99 -5.81
N PHE A 65 9.11 1.32 -4.56
CA PHE A 65 9.22 2.67 -4.02
C PHE A 65 10.64 3.28 -4.07
N GLU A 66 11.66 2.42 -4.23
CA GLU A 66 13.05 2.83 -4.41
C GLU A 66 13.28 3.66 -5.69
N HIS A 67 12.39 3.59 -6.69
CA HIS A 67 12.44 4.42 -7.90
C HIS A 67 12.24 5.91 -7.61
N PHE A 68 11.59 6.26 -6.49
CA PHE A 68 11.36 7.65 -6.10
C PHE A 68 12.54 8.28 -5.37
N ALA A 69 13.57 7.50 -5.00
CA ALA A 69 14.75 7.98 -4.29
C ALA A 69 15.74 8.68 -5.24
N VAL A 70 15.29 9.77 -5.86
CA VAL A 70 16.07 10.61 -6.77
C VAL A 70 15.89 12.07 -6.37
N GLU A 71 17.00 12.79 -6.18
CA GLU A 71 16.98 14.19 -5.76
C GLU A 71 16.26 15.07 -6.78
N GLY A 72 15.32 15.90 -6.30
CA GLY A 72 14.45 16.75 -7.12
C GLY A 72 13.20 16.06 -7.68
N LEU A 73 13.13 14.71 -7.67
CA LEU A 73 11.92 13.99 -8.10
C LEU A 73 10.83 14.08 -7.03
N ALA A 74 11.12 13.62 -5.81
CA ALA A 74 10.20 13.67 -4.69
C ALA A 74 10.57 14.82 -3.75
N LYS A 75 9.64 15.75 -3.54
CA LYS A 75 9.75 16.79 -2.52
C LYS A 75 9.39 16.26 -1.14
N ARG A 76 8.33 15.45 -1.07
CA ARG A 76 7.79 14.91 0.19
C ARG A 76 7.30 13.49 0.01
N ILE A 77 7.54 12.66 1.01
CA ILE A 77 6.89 11.37 1.17
C ILE A 77 5.99 11.39 2.40
N VAL A 78 4.71 11.08 2.22
CA VAL A 78 3.73 10.84 3.29
C VAL A 78 3.43 9.35 3.30
N GLY A 79 4.04 8.64 4.23
CA GLY A 79 4.05 7.18 4.27
C GLY A 79 3.66 6.62 5.62
N SER A 80 3.54 5.29 5.72
CA SER A 80 3.34 4.59 7.00
C SER A 80 4.47 3.64 7.39
N HIS A 81 5.25 3.20 6.40
CA HIS A 81 6.20 2.13 6.57
C HIS A 81 7.40 2.30 5.63
N TRP A 82 8.58 2.39 6.22
CA TRP A 82 9.85 2.68 5.55
C TRP A 82 10.77 1.45 5.49
N GLY A 83 10.29 0.29 5.93
CA GLY A 83 11.04 -0.96 5.86
C GLY A 83 11.18 -1.46 4.41
N LEU A 84 12.20 -2.27 4.19
CA LEU A 84 12.56 -2.85 2.89
C LEU A 84 12.92 -1.82 1.79
N MET A 85 13.20 -0.56 2.12
CA MET A 85 13.61 0.46 1.14
C MET A 85 14.90 1.19 1.58
N PRO A 86 16.07 0.52 1.60
CA PRO A 86 17.32 1.12 2.05
C PRO A 86 17.77 2.34 1.23
N ARG A 87 17.53 2.44 -0.09
CA ARG A 87 17.93 3.64 -0.84
C ARG A 87 17.06 4.83 -0.44
N MET A 88 15.74 4.64 -0.35
CA MET A 88 14.81 5.63 0.17
C MET A 88 15.14 6.03 1.62
N SER A 89 15.45 5.06 2.47
CA SER A 89 15.84 5.34 3.87
C SER A 89 17.08 6.22 3.96
N ALA A 90 18.11 5.93 3.14
CA ALA A 90 19.32 6.76 3.07
C ALA A 90 19.01 8.15 2.50
N PHE A 91 18.20 8.22 1.45
CA PHE A 91 17.75 9.46 0.82
C PHE A 91 17.03 10.40 1.80
N LEU A 92 16.07 9.87 2.56
CA LEU A 92 15.34 10.63 3.58
C LEU A 92 16.22 10.98 4.79
N GLY A 93 17.13 10.08 5.18
CA GLY A 93 18.09 10.32 6.26
C GLY A 93 19.12 11.40 5.95
N GLN A 94 19.42 11.64 4.67
CA GLN A 94 20.22 12.76 4.19
C GLN A 94 19.42 14.07 4.08
N GLY A 95 18.11 14.04 4.32
CA GLY A 95 17.26 15.21 4.23
C GLY A 95 16.96 15.67 2.80
N LEU A 96 17.08 14.78 1.80
CA LEU A 96 16.85 15.11 0.38
C LEU A 96 15.37 15.22 0.01
N ALA A 97 14.47 14.82 0.90
CA ALA A 97 13.04 15.07 0.83
C ALA A 97 12.42 15.14 2.23
N GLU A 98 11.24 15.73 2.33
CA GLU A 98 10.44 15.78 3.55
C GLU A 98 9.83 14.39 3.84
N ALA A 99 10.03 13.85 5.05
CA ALA A 99 9.44 12.57 5.47
C ALA A 99 8.37 12.75 6.55
N VAL A 100 7.12 12.35 6.24
CA VAL A 100 6.00 12.32 7.18
C VAL A 100 5.51 10.89 7.33
N CYS A 101 5.48 10.38 8.56
CA CYS A 101 5.02 9.04 8.90
C CYS A 101 3.67 9.09 9.63
N LEU A 102 2.63 8.56 9.02
CA LEU A 102 1.29 8.43 9.58
C LEU A 102 0.89 6.95 9.67
N PRO A 103 0.05 6.54 10.64
CA PRO A 103 -0.33 5.14 10.77
C PRO A 103 -1.02 4.59 9.50
N GLN A 104 -0.61 3.40 9.06
CA GLN A 104 -1.10 2.74 7.82
C GLN A 104 -2.63 2.74 7.72
N GLY A 105 -3.33 2.28 8.76
CA GLY A 105 -4.79 2.24 8.76
C GLY A 105 -5.43 3.62 8.64
N GLN A 106 -4.77 4.67 9.14
CA GLN A 106 -5.26 6.06 9.02
C GLN A 106 -5.06 6.58 7.60
N LEU A 107 -3.94 6.30 6.94
CA LEU A 107 -3.73 6.65 5.53
C LEU A 107 -4.69 5.89 4.59
N SER A 108 -4.81 4.57 4.73
CA SER A 108 -5.73 3.75 3.92
C SER A 108 -7.19 4.24 4.05
N THR A 109 -7.64 4.52 5.27
CA THR A 109 -8.99 5.06 5.49
C THR A 109 -9.13 6.51 5.03
N LEU A 110 -8.05 7.29 5.00
CA LEU A 110 -8.08 8.71 4.60
C LEU A 110 -8.39 8.86 3.12
N TYR A 111 -7.95 7.95 2.25
CA TYR A 111 -8.36 7.94 0.85
C TYR A 111 -9.89 7.93 0.70
N ARG A 112 -10.60 7.12 1.50
CA ARG A 112 -12.08 7.10 1.49
C ARG A 112 -12.70 8.40 2.01
N SER A 113 -12.07 9.06 2.98
CA SER A 113 -12.54 10.35 3.49
C SER A 113 -12.29 11.48 2.51
N ILE A 114 -11.16 11.47 1.79
CA ILE A 114 -10.87 12.38 0.68
C ILE A 114 -11.91 12.18 -0.42
N ALA A 115 -12.12 10.93 -0.85
CA ALA A 115 -13.15 10.59 -1.84
C ALA A 115 -14.55 11.08 -1.43
N ALA A 116 -14.90 11.01 -0.15
CA ALA A 116 -16.20 11.45 0.35
C ALA A 116 -16.29 12.97 0.61
N GLY A 117 -15.25 13.76 0.32
CA GLY A 117 -15.22 15.20 0.60
C GLY A 117 -15.24 15.55 2.09
N ARG A 118 -14.81 14.62 2.95
CA ARG A 118 -14.76 14.82 4.40
C ARG A 118 -13.51 15.61 4.80
N PRO A 119 -13.55 16.39 5.89
CA PRO A 119 -12.38 17.16 6.35
C PRO A 119 -11.21 16.28 6.83
N GLY A 120 -11.46 15.00 7.14
CA GLY A 120 -10.45 14.07 7.61
C GLY A 120 -11.03 12.88 8.36
N ASN A 121 -10.16 12.09 9.00
CA ASN A 121 -10.53 11.01 9.90
C ASN A 121 -10.31 11.41 11.35
N LEU A 122 -11.30 11.14 12.21
CA LEU A 122 -11.14 11.23 13.66
C LEU A 122 -10.79 9.85 14.22
N SER A 123 -9.71 9.78 14.98
CA SER A 123 -9.23 8.52 15.56
C SER A 123 -8.44 8.78 16.84
N ARG A 124 -8.39 7.80 17.74
CA ARG A 124 -7.51 7.87 18.91
C ARG A 124 -6.12 7.27 18.64
N ILE A 125 -5.94 6.62 17.49
CA ILE A 125 -4.65 6.07 17.07
C ILE A 125 -3.66 7.22 16.91
N GLY A 126 -2.46 7.07 17.48
CA GLY A 126 -1.40 8.08 17.41
C GLY A 126 -1.33 9.04 18.61
N LEU A 127 -2.37 9.13 19.45
CA LEU A 127 -2.31 9.96 20.67
C LEU A 127 -1.15 9.54 21.57
N GLY A 128 -0.38 10.53 22.04
CA GLY A 128 0.78 10.31 22.91
C GLY A 128 2.00 9.64 22.25
N THR A 129 1.98 9.45 20.94
CA THR A 129 3.14 8.95 20.17
C THR A 129 3.79 10.09 19.39
N PHE A 130 4.87 9.83 18.66
CA PHE A 130 5.48 10.82 17.76
C PHE A 130 4.51 11.36 16.67
N VAL A 131 3.42 10.64 16.37
CA VAL A 131 2.38 11.11 15.45
C VAL A 131 1.54 12.24 16.06
N ASP A 132 1.45 12.32 17.39
CA ASP A 132 0.72 13.37 18.09
C ASP A 132 1.30 14.76 17.71
N PRO A 133 0.47 15.74 17.29
CA PRO A 133 0.94 17.07 16.91
C PRO A 133 1.62 17.84 18.05
N ARG A 134 1.40 17.42 19.30
CA ARG A 134 2.08 17.98 20.48
C ARG A 134 3.51 17.47 20.66
N ILE A 135 3.91 16.43 19.92
CA ILE A 135 5.22 15.78 20.02
C ILE A 135 6.02 16.00 18.74
N GLU A 136 5.68 15.33 17.64
CA GLU A 136 6.38 15.48 16.36
C GLU A 136 5.44 15.61 15.15
N ALA A 137 4.12 15.49 15.33
CA ALA A 137 3.13 15.53 14.24
C ALA A 137 3.39 14.53 13.10
N GLY A 138 4.12 13.44 13.40
CA GLY A 138 4.56 12.46 12.39
C GLY A 138 5.71 12.94 11.49
N LYS A 139 6.30 14.12 11.72
CA LYS A 139 7.39 14.71 10.91
C LYS A 139 8.72 14.06 11.29
N VAL A 140 9.18 13.12 10.46
CA VAL A 140 10.28 12.18 10.78
C VAL A 140 11.64 12.85 10.73
N ASN A 141 11.88 13.74 9.76
CA ASN A 141 13.19 14.37 9.55
C ASN A 141 13.11 15.91 9.63
N GLN A 142 14.28 16.56 9.68
CA GLN A 142 14.38 18.02 9.81
C GLN A 142 13.68 18.79 8.68
N PRO A 143 13.86 18.44 7.38
CA PRO A 143 13.11 19.10 6.31
C PRO A 143 11.60 19.04 6.49
N ALA A 144 11.04 17.90 6.93
CA ALA A 144 9.62 17.81 7.22
C ALA A 144 9.20 18.73 8.37
N ARG A 145 9.99 18.82 9.44
CA ARG A 145 9.71 19.71 10.58
C ARG A 145 9.68 21.19 10.17
N GLU A 146 10.52 21.57 9.22
CA GLU A 146 10.65 22.95 8.74
C GLU A 146 9.63 23.31 7.65
N HIS A 147 9.25 22.36 6.79
CA HIS A 147 8.54 22.66 5.54
C HIS A 147 7.25 21.87 5.30
N ALA A 148 7.06 20.71 5.95
CA ALA A 148 5.85 19.93 5.76
C ALA A 148 4.65 20.58 6.50
N PRO A 149 3.46 20.61 5.87
CA PRO A 149 2.25 21.05 6.54
C PRO A 149 1.88 20.07 7.65
N ASP A 150 1.00 20.50 8.54
CA ASP A 150 0.43 19.61 9.56
C ASP A 150 -0.66 18.75 8.93
N TYR A 151 -0.42 17.43 8.90
CA TYR A 151 -1.41 16.44 8.47
C TYR A 151 -2.35 16.00 9.60
N VAL A 152 -2.05 16.40 10.83
CA VAL A 152 -2.74 15.98 12.05
C VAL A 152 -3.05 17.15 12.97
N ALA A 153 -4.14 17.05 13.73
CA ALA A 153 -4.52 17.99 14.79
C ALA A 153 -5.22 17.28 15.94
N ILE A 154 -5.35 17.94 17.09
CA ILE A 154 -6.19 17.46 18.21
C ILE A 154 -7.55 18.11 18.13
N GLU A 155 -8.60 17.28 18.16
CA GLU A 155 -9.99 17.70 18.26
C GLU A 155 -10.62 17.11 19.53
N ARG A 156 -11.61 17.81 20.09
CA ARG A 156 -12.34 17.36 21.29
C ARG A 156 -13.80 17.09 20.97
N ILE A 157 -14.25 15.87 21.25
CA ILE A 157 -15.64 15.44 21.06
C ILE A 157 -16.09 14.79 22.37
N ASP A 158 -17.19 15.30 22.93
CA ASP A 158 -17.75 14.82 24.21
C ASP A 158 -16.73 14.71 25.35
N GLY A 159 -15.82 15.69 25.40
CA GLY A 159 -14.76 15.75 26.42
C GLY A 159 -13.58 14.80 26.20
N GLN A 160 -13.59 13.98 25.13
CA GLN A 160 -12.49 13.09 24.76
C GLN A 160 -11.64 13.70 23.64
N GLU A 161 -10.33 13.47 23.70
CA GLU A 161 -9.39 13.88 22.64
C GLU A 161 -9.33 12.85 21.52
N PHE A 162 -9.29 13.35 20.29
CA PHE A 162 -9.08 12.60 19.07
C PHE A 162 -8.01 13.27 18.23
N MET A 163 -7.25 12.47 17.49
CA MET A 163 -6.45 12.90 16.36
C MET A 163 -7.38 13.12 15.16
N LEU A 164 -7.34 14.30 14.57
CA LEU A 164 -7.88 14.58 13.23
C LEU A 164 -6.76 14.39 12.20
N TYR A 165 -6.87 13.38 11.35
CA TYR A 165 -6.04 13.20 10.16
C TYR A 165 -6.68 13.96 9.00
N ARG A 166 -6.08 15.07 8.57
CA ARG A 166 -6.66 16.01 7.60
C ARG A 166 -6.67 15.43 6.19
N SER A 167 -7.80 15.59 5.50
CA SER A 167 -7.89 15.32 4.06
C SER A 167 -7.07 16.33 3.26
N PHE A 168 -6.58 15.91 2.10
CA PHE A 168 -5.91 16.74 1.11
C PHE A 168 -6.25 16.23 -0.30
N ALA A 169 -6.11 17.07 -1.33
CA ALA A 169 -6.39 16.68 -2.69
C ALA A 169 -5.35 15.65 -3.20
N ILE A 170 -5.81 14.67 -3.97
CA ILE A 170 -4.94 13.75 -4.72
C ILE A 170 -4.98 14.14 -6.19
N ASP A 171 -3.87 14.68 -6.70
CA ASP A 171 -3.77 15.13 -8.08
C ASP A 171 -3.60 13.96 -9.05
N VAL A 172 -2.92 12.89 -8.60
CA VAL A 172 -2.75 11.65 -9.38
C VAL A 172 -2.93 10.42 -8.49
N GLY A 173 -3.79 9.49 -8.91
CA GLY A 173 -3.95 8.19 -8.28
C GLY A 173 -3.37 7.08 -9.16
N ILE A 174 -2.39 6.33 -8.66
CA ILE A 174 -1.75 5.23 -9.38
C ILE A 174 -2.05 3.91 -8.66
N PHE A 175 -2.62 2.96 -9.41
CA PHE A 175 -2.81 1.58 -8.96
C PHE A 175 -2.57 0.61 -10.12
N ARG A 176 -2.70 -0.69 -9.86
CA ARG A 176 -2.62 -1.72 -10.90
C ARG A 176 -3.80 -2.68 -10.84
N ALA A 177 -4.09 -3.35 -11.95
CA ALA A 177 -5.10 -4.39 -12.04
C ALA A 177 -4.58 -5.57 -12.86
N THR A 178 -5.11 -6.75 -12.59
CA THR A 178 -4.84 -7.94 -13.39
C THR A 178 -5.46 -7.79 -14.78
N ALA A 179 -6.78 -7.63 -14.86
CA ALA A 179 -7.49 -7.41 -16.13
C ALA A 179 -8.13 -6.03 -16.18
N VAL A 180 -8.10 -5.42 -17.37
CA VAL A 180 -8.87 -4.21 -17.66
C VAL A 180 -9.65 -4.39 -18.96
N ASP A 181 -10.96 -4.17 -18.91
CA ASP A 181 -11.80 -4.25 -20.11
C ASP A 181 -11.78 -2.96 -20.95
N GLN A 182 -12.44 -2.97 -22.11
CA GLN A 182 -12.50 -1.82 -23.02
C GLN A 182 -13.27 -0.61 -22.44
N ASP A 183 -14.05 -0.79 -21.37
CA ASP A 183 -14.71 0.31 -20.64
C ASP A 183 -13.83 0.85 -19.50
N GLY A 184 -12.69 0.22 -19.23
CA GLY A 184 -11.79 0.57 -18.15
C GLY A 184 -12.14 -0.12 -16.83
N ASN A 185 -13.11 -1.04 -16.80
CA ASN A 185 -13.40 -1.79 -15.58
C ASN A 185 -12.21 -2.68 -15.24
N CYS A 186 -11.80 -2.65 -13.98
CA CYS A 186 -10.63 -3.37 -13.49
C CYS A 186 -11.04 -4.60 -12.66
N SER A 187 -10.29 -5.68 -12.81
CA SER A 187 -10.34 -6.84 -11.92
C SER A 187 -8.96 -7.16 -11.38
N HIS A 188 -8.93 -7.65 -10.14
CA HIS A 188 -7.72 -8.03 -9.40
C HIS A 188 -7.66 -9.55 -9.26
N GLU A 189 -8.16 -10.29 -10.23
CA GLU A 189 -8.41 -11.74 -10.09
C GLU A 189 -7.14 -12.57 -9.91
N ASP A 190 -5.98 -12.09 -10.37
CA ASP A 190 -4.68 -12.74 -10.15
C ASP A 190 -3.89 -12.08 -8.99
N GLU A 191 -4.35 -10.99 -8.39
CA GLU A 191 -3.61 -10.29 -7.33
C GLU A 191 -3.75 -11.04 -6.00
N ALA A 192 -2.67 -11.13 -5.21
CA ALA A 192 -2.72 -11.76 -3.89
C ALA A 192 -3.58 -10.97 -2.88
N VAL A 193 -3.71 -9.66 -3.09
CA VAL A 193 -4.47 -8.72 -2.27
C VAL A 193 -4.99 -7.57 -3.13
N THR A 194 -6.12 -6.97 -2.74
CA THR A 194 -6.74 -5.85 -3.47
C THR A 194 -6.34 -4.47 -2.96
N LEU A 195 -5.86 -4.37 -1.71
CA LEU A 195 -5.34 -3.15 -1.09
C LEU A 195 -6.26 -1.92 -1.23
N ASP A 196 -5.69 -0.76 -1.56
CA ASP A 196 -6.38 0.54 -1.55
C ASP A 196 -6.75 1.04 -2.96
N ALA A 197 -6.58 0.22 -4.02
CA ALA A 197 -6.82 0.60 -5.42
C ALA A 197 -8.12 1.38 -5.66
N LEU A 198 -9.26 0.86 -5.18
CA LEU A 198 -10.55 1.53 -5.33
C LEU A 198 -10.59 2.88 -4.58
N ALA A 199 -10.07 2.91 -3.35
CA ALA A 199 -10.09 4.12 -2.53
C ALA A 199 -9.19 5.21 -3.11
N ILE A 200 -8.03 4.84 -3.67
CA ILE A 200 -7.11 5.75 -4.36
C ILE A 200 -7.75 6.29 -5.64
N ALA A 201 -8.35 5.44 -6.46
CA ALA A 201 -9.05 5.87 -7.68
C ALA A 201 -10.18 6.86 -7.36
N GLN A 202 -10.99 6.56 -6.34
CA GLN A 202 -12.06 7.46 -5.89
C GLN A 202 -11.52 8.79 -5.35
N ALA A 203 -10.44 8.75 -4.55
CA ALA A 203 -9.84 9.95 -3.97
C ALA A 203 -9.29 10.89 -5.04
N ALA A 204 -8.57 10.36 -6.02
CA ALA A 204 -8.04 11.14 -7.14
C ALA A 204 -9.17 11.67 -8.03
N HIS A 205 -10.10 10.81 -8.45
CA HIS A 205 -11.23 11.21 -9.30
C HIS A 205 -12.06 12.34 -8.67
N ASN A 206 -12.43 12.20 -7.39
CA ASN A 206 -13.22 13.22 -6.69
C ASN A 206 -12.41 14.46 -6.28
N SER A 207 -11.08 14.41 -6.37
CA SER A 207 -10.20 15.57 -6.29
C SER A 207 -10.03 16.27 -7.66
N ALA A 208 -10.73 15.82 -8.70
CA ALA A 208 -10.54 16.23 -10.10
C ALA A 208 -9.10 15.96 -10.62
N GLY A 209 -8.43 14.97 -10.03
CA GLY A 209 -7.12 14.49 -10.46
C GLY A 209 -7.20 13.44 -11.57
N VAL A 210 -6.05 12.88 -11.92
CA VAL A 210 -5.89 11.86 -12.97
C VAL A 210 -5.72 10.47 -12.35
N VAL A 211 -6.49 9.49 -12.82
CA VAL A 211 -6.40 8.10 -12.38
C VAL A 211 -5.69 7.25 -13.42
N ILE A 212 -4.57 6.64 -13.02
CA ILE A 212 -3.70 5.83 -13.87
C ILE A 212 -3.68 4.38 -13.36
N CYS A 213 -4.09 3.44 -14.20
CA CYS A 213 -4.08 2.01 -13.92
C CYS A 213 -3.03 1.29 -14.76
N GLN A 214 -2.06 0.62 -14.14
CA GLN A 214 -1.24 -0.37 -14.83
C GLN A 214 -2.03 -1.67 -15.00
N ALA A 215 -2.09 -2.22 -16.21
CA ALA A 215 -2.84 -3.46 -16.50
C ALA A 215 -1.91 -4.60 -16.89
N LYS A 216 -2.05 -5.78 -16.26
CA LYS A 216 -1.33 -6.99 -16.70
C LYS A 216 -1.85 -7.48 -18.06
N LYS A 217 -3.18 -7.47 -18.26
CA LYS A 217 -3.81 -7.86 -19.54
C LYS A 217 -5.03 -6.99 -19.84
N LEU A 218 -5.25 -6.72 -21.13
CA LEU A 218 -6.48 -6.11 -21.63
C LEU A 218 -7.44 -7.21 -22.07
N VAL A 219 -8.73 -7.06 -21.76
CA VAL A 219 -9.77 -8.03 -22.09
C VAL A 219 -10.94 -7.38 -22.85
N PRO A 220 -11.73 -8.14 -23.61
CA PRO A 220 -12.91 -7.59 -24.27
C PRO A 220 -13.94 -7.02 -23.29
N ARG A 221 -14.76 -6.08 -23.78
CA ARG A 221 -15.93 -5.56 -23.06
C ARG A 221 -16.81 -6.71 -22.53
N GLY A 222 -17.18 -6.65 -21.25
CA GLY A 222 -18.05 -7.63 -20.62
C GLY A 222 -17.38 -8.97 -20.28
N SER A 223 -16.07 -9.13 -20.52
CA SER A 223 -15.32 -10.31 -20.09
C SER A 223 -15.07 -10.36 -18.59
N ILE A 224 -15.14 -9.21 -17.90
CA ILE A 224 -15.07 -9.15 -16.43
C ILE A 224 -16.49 -9.30 -15.88
N PRO A 225 -16.79 -10.33 -15.08
CA PRO A 225 -18.08 -10.45 -14.41
C PRO A 225 -18.37 -9.20 -13.56
N PRO A 226 -19.60 -8.64 -13.58
CA PRO A 226 -19.89 -7.39 -12.87
C PRO A 226 -19.55 -7.40 -11.37
N ARG A 227 -19.69 -8.56 -10.69
CA ARG A 227 -19.31 -8.71 -9.27
C ARG A 227 -17.80 -8.82 -9.02
N GLN A 228 -17.01 -9.03 -10.07
CA GLN A 228 -15.54 -9.08 -10.02
C GLN A 228 -14.91 -7.75 -10.47
N VAL A 229 -15.72 -6.75 -10.84
CA VAL A 229 -15.25 -5.38 -11.04
C VAL A 229 -14.89 -4.80 -9.67
N THR A 230 -13.63 -4.48 -9.51
CA THR A 230 -13.05 -3.96 -8.26
C THR A 230 -12.86 -2.45 -8.31
N VAL A 231 -12.48 -1.92 -9.48
CA VAL A 231 -12.47 -0.49 -9.78
C VAL A 231 -13.30 -0.25 -11.05
N PRO A 232 -14.44 0.44 -10.95
CA PRO A 232 -15.24 0.84 -12.10
C PRO A 232 -14.47 1.74 -13.07
N GLY A 233 -14.58 1.47 -14.38
CA GLY A 233 -13.87 2.22 -15.41
C GLY A 233 -14.27 3.69 -15.54
N ALA A 234 -15.42 4.08 -14.96
CA ALA A 234 -15.88 5.46 -14.91
C ALA A 234 -14.91 6.40 -14.18
N MET A 235 -14.06 5.87 -13.30
CA MET A 235 -13.05 6.65 -12.57
C MET A 235 -11.67 6.56 -13.22
N VAL A 236 -11.46 5.71 -14.22
CA VAL A 236 -10.13 5.44 -14.79
C VAL A 236 -9.88 6.29 -16.04
N ASP A 237 -8.87 7.15 -15.96
CA ASP A 237 -8.50 8.03 -17.07
C ASP A 237 -7.53 7.36 -18.02
N LEU A 238 -6.45 6.78 -17.50
CA LEU A 238 -5.38 6.17 -18.28
C LEU A 238 -5.18 4.70 -17.90
N VAL A 239 -5.12 3.84 -18.91
CA VAL A 239 -4.76 2.43 -18.75
C VAL A 239 -3.44 2.17 -19.47
N VAL A 240 -2.46 1.65 -18.73
CA VAL A 240 -1.11 1.39 -19.20
C VAL A 240 -0.82 -0.10 -19.14
N PRO A 241 -0.81 -0.81 -20.28
CA PRO A 241 -0.39 -2.20 -20.31
C PRO A 241 1.04 -2.34 -19.79
N ALA A 242 1.27 -3.26 -18.85
CA ALA A 242 2.61 -3.56 -18.36
C ALA A 242 3.47 -4.10 -19.52
N PRO A 243 4.59 -3.44 -19.88
CA PRO A 243 5.41 -3.87 -21.02
C PRO A 243 6.04 -5.26 -20.83
N ASP A 244 6.47 -5.56 -19.61
CA ASP A 244 7.02 -6.85 -19.21
C ASP A 244 6.32 -7.33 -17.92
N PRO A 245 5.12 -7.95 -18.02
CA PRO A 245 4.34 -8.33 -16.86
C PRO A 245 5.02 -9.34 -15.94
N GLU A 246 5.87 -10.23 -16.47
CA GLU A 246 6.60 -11.23 -15.68
C GLU A 246 7.59 -10.58 -14.71
N ARG A 247 8.14 -9.41 -15.06
CA ARG A 247 8.99 -8.62 -14.17
C ARG A 247 8.22 -7.57 -13.38
N GLN A 248 7.31 -6.85 -14.04
CA GLN A 248 6.72 -5.61 -13.55
C GLN A 248 5.30 -5.77 -12.98
N HIS A 249 4.72 -6.97 -13.05
CA HIS A 249 3.38 -7.25 -12.56
C HIS A 249 3.30 -8.62 -11.86
N ARG A 250 4.34 -8.92 -11.08
CA ARG A 250 4.42 -10.13 -10.26
C ARG A 250 3.35 -10.12 -9.18
N GLN A 251 2.75 -11.28 -8.90
CA GLN A 251 1.73 -11.44 -7.86
C GLN A 251 2.28 -11.15 -6.46
N THR A 252 3.52 -11.56 -6.18
CA THR A 252 4.28 -11.21 -4.96
C THR A 252 5.75 -10.92 -5.29
N ASP A 253 6.56 -10.54 -4.30
CA ASP A 253 8.01 -10.43 -4.50
C ASP A 253 8.66 -11.77 -4.91
N GLY A 254 8.18 -12.88 -4.33
CA GLY A 254 8.76 -14.21 -4.52
C GLY A 254 8.28 -14.94 -5.79
N VAL A 255 7.06 -14.66 -6.26
CA VAL A 255 6.43 -15.42 -7.36
C VAL A 255 5.84 -14.51 -8.44
N SER A 256 5.93 -14.92 -9.70
CA SER A 256 5.25 -14.23 -10.80
C SER A 256 3.74 -14.46 -10.72
N PHE A 257 3.32 -15.73 -10.60
CA PHE A 257 1.95 -16.13 -10.35
C PHE A 257 1.92 -17.52 -9.74
N ASP A 258 1.13 -17.70 -8.69
CA ASP A 258 0.81 -19.00 -8.11
C ASP A 258 -0.67 -19.00 -7.67
N PRO A 259 -1.51 -19.92 -8.18
CA PRO A 259 -2.92 -20.00 -7.81
C PRO A 259 -3.14 -20.30 -6.32
N VAL A 260 -2.12 -20.76 -5.57
CA VAL A 260 -2.21 -20.99 -4.13
C VAL A 260 -2.62 -19.72 -3.36
N TYR A 261 -2.23 -18.54 -3.83
CA TYR A 261 -2.57 -17.26 -3.19
C TYR A 261 -4.03 -16.84 -3.39
N LEU A 262 -4.76 -17.51 -4.28
CA LEU A 262 -6.15 -17.20 -4.63
C LEU A 262 -7.13 -18.28 -4.16
N THR A 263 -6.61 -19.46 -3.83
CA THR A 263 -7.40 -20.66 -3.59
C THR A 263 -7.78 -20.78 -2.11
N PRO A 264 -9.02 -21.17 -1.77
CA PRO A 264 -9.38 -21.48 -0.39
C PRO A 264 -8.48 -22.55 0.21
N SER A 265 -7.96 -22.32 1.41
CA SER A 265 -7.04 -23.23 2.10
C SER A 265 -7.75 -24.37 2.85
N PHE A 266 -8.84 -24.93 2.31
CA PHE A 266 -9.62 -25.94 3.01
C PHE A 266 -8.78 -27.21 3.28
N GLY A 267 -8.59 -27.56 4.55
CA GLY A 267 -7.78 -28.70 4.97
C GLY A 267 -6.27 -28.51 4.83
N ALA A 268 -5.79 -27.28 4.61
CA ALA A 268 -4.36 -27.00 4.59
C ALA A 268 -3.77 -27.08 6.01
N GLU A 269 -2.67 -27.82 6.17
CA GLU A 269 -1.97 -27.89 7.46
C GLU A 269 -1.00 -26.72 7.62
N LEU A 270 -0.92 -26.18 8.85
CA LEU A 270 0.12 -25.23 9.21
C LEU A 270 1.50 -25.89 9.13
N PRO A 271 2.54 -25.16 8.68
CA PRO A 271 3.88 -25.71 8.52
C PRO A 271 4.45 -26.13 9.88
N ARG A 272 5.17 -27.26 9.92
CA ARG A 272 5.91 -27.69 11.12
C ARG A 272 7.35 -27.19 11.04
N ALA A 273 7.95 -26.90 12.19
CA ALA A 273 9.33 -26.43 12.27
C ALA A 273 10.13 -27.23 13.32
N PRO A 274 11.44 -27.44 13.13
CA PRO A 274 12.29 -28.05 14.15
C PRO A 274 12.43 -27.15 15.38
N PHE A 275 12.82 -27.73 16.51
CA PHE A 275 13.06 -26.97 17.73
C PHE A 275 14.12 -25.88 17.52
N SER A 276 13.81 -24.67 17.99
CA SER A 276 14.72 -23.54 18.04
C SER A 276 14.32 -22.59 19.18
N THR A 277 15.23 -21.69 19.57
CA THR A 277 14.91 -20.63 20.54
C THR A 277 13.75 -19.76 20.06
N ARG A 278 13.64 -19.49 18.76
CA ARG A 278 12.51 -18.75 18.17
C ARG A 278 11.22 -19.54 18.39
N LEU A 279 11.20 -20.83 18.06
CA LEU A 279 10.01 -21.67 18.24
C LEU A 279 9.59 -21.81 19.72
N ALA A 280 10.55 -21.83 20.65
CA ALA A 280 10.24 -21.80 22.08
C ALA A 280 9.48 -20.53 22.49
N ILE A 281 9.78 -19.38 21.88
CA ILE A 281 9.02 -18.14 22.06
C ILE A 281 7.62 -18.28 21.46
N GLY A 282 7.49 -18.84 20.26
CA GLY A 282 6.19 -19.13 19.64
C GLY A 282 5.30 -20.03 20.50
N ARG A 283 5.87 -21.10 21.06
CA ARG A 283 5.19 -21.98 22.03
C ARG A 283 4.69 -21.24 23.26
N ARG A 284 5.45 -20.25 23.75
CA ARG A 284 4.99 -19.40 24.85
C ARG A 284 3.87 -18.46 24.40
N ALA A 285 3.98 -17.89 23.19
CA ALA A 285 2.99 -16.97 22.63
C ALA A 285 1.61 -17.64 22.46
N ILE A 286 1.56 -18.88 21.96
CA ILE A 286 0.28 -19.58 21.76
C ILE A 286 -0.48 -19.86 23.07
N ARG A 287 0.18 -19.80 24.24
CA ARG A 287 -0.48 -19.96 25.54
C ARG A 287 -1.37 -18.76 25.92
N PHE A 288 -1.25 -17.65 25.21
CA PHE A 288 -2.13 -16.49 25.39
C PHE A 288 -3.33 -16.53 24.44
N LEU A 289 -3.38 -17.51 23.53
CA LEU A 289 -4.45 -17.67 22.57
C LEU A 289 -5.55 -18.58 23.13
N HIS A 290 -6.79 -18.23 22.81
CA HIS A 290 -7.99 -18.97 23.10
C HIS A 290 -8.69 -19.37 21.80
N ARG A 291 -9.43 -20.47 21.85
CA ARG A 291 -10.24 -20.91 20.70
C ARG A 291 -11.20 -19.79 20.27
N GLY A 292 -11.18 -19.45 18.99
CA GLY A 292 -11.99 -18.39 18.39
C GLY A 292 -11.27 -17.05 18.28
N ASP A 293 -10.05 -16.92 18.80
CA ASP A 293 -9.28 -15.68 18.65
C ASP A 293 -8.97 -15.38 17.18
N ILE A 294 -9.02 -14.09 16.85
CA ILE A 294 -8.61 -13.54 15.56
C ILE A 294 -7.30 -12.78 15.80
N VAL A 295 -6.24 -13.23 15.16
CA VAL A 295 -4.88 -12.79 15.47
C VAL A 295 -4.22 -12.22 14.22
N ASN A 296 -3.66 -11.02 14.34
CA ASN A 296 -2.72 -10.48 13.37
C ASN A 296 -1.30 -10.85 13.80
N ILE A 297 -0.52 -11.41 12.88
CA ILE A 297 0.83 -11.89 13.16
C ILE A 297 1.84 -11.01 12.42
N GLY A 298 2.58 -10.22 13.19
CA GLY A 298 3.67 -9.41 12.65
C GLY A 298 4.84 -10.25 12.13
N THR A 299 5.64 -9.64 11.26
CA THR A 299 6.87 -10.23 10.74
C THR A 299 7.90 -10.52 11.86
N GLY A 300 8.83 -11.43 11.58
CA GLY A 300 9.87 -11.83 12.53
C GLY A 300 9.46 -13.03 13.38
N ILE A 301 9.76 -13.01 14.68
CA ILE A 301 9.53 -14.18 15.54
C ILE A 301 8.05 -14.62 15.51
N PRO A 302 7.05 -13.73 15.60
CA PRO A 302 5.65 -14.15 15.53
C PRO A 302 5.33 -14.87 14.21
N GLY A 303 5.66 -14.27 13.07
CA GLY A 303 5.44 -14.84 11.73
C GLY A 303 6.10 -16.20 11.53
N ASP A 304 7.32 -16.37 12.02
CA ASP A 304 8.07 -17.62 11.84
C ASP A 304 7.59 -18.76 12.75
N THR A 305 6.90 -18.47 13.86
CA THR A 305 6.78 -19.44 14.97
C THR A 305 5.38 -19.68 15.48
N VAL A 306 4.43 -18.75 15.32
CA VAL A 306 3.06 -18.96 15.82
C VAL A 306 2.35 -20.07 15.05
N GLY A 307 2.44 -20.06 13.71
CA GLY A 307 1.90 -21.13 12.86
C GLY A 307 2.44 -22.50 13.24
N PRO A 308 3.78 -22.71 13.23
CA PRO A 308 4.38 -23.97 13.65
C PRO A 308 4.05 -24.39 15.08
N ALA A 309 4.00 -23.46 16.03
CA ALA A 309 3.63 -23.77 17.40
C ALA A 309 2.17 -24.25 17.51
N LEU A 310 1.23 -23.65 16.78
CA LEU A 310 -0.16 -24.11 16.71
C LEU A 310 -0.28 -25.50 16.08
N ALA A 311 0.51 -25.76 15.03
CA ALA A 311 0.56 -27.05 14.35
C ALA A 311 1.00 -28.18 15.30
N GLU A 312 2.00 -27.94 16.15
CA GLU A 312 2.51 -28.94 17.11
C GLU A 312 1.46 -29.43 18.12
N VAL A 313 0.52 -28.56 18.49
CA VAL A 313 -0.51 -28.86 19.51
C VAL A 313 -1.88 -29.15 18.90
N GLY A 314 -1.99 -29.24 17.57
CA GLY A 314 -3.24 -29.51 16.87
C GLY A 314 -4.30 -28.41 17.02
N LEU A 315 -3.88 -27.14 17.11
CA LEU A 315 -4.77 -25.98 17.27
C LEU A 315 -4.85 -25.09 16.03
N SER A 316 -4.47 -25.60 14.86
CA SER A 316 -4.50 -24.86 13.58
C SER A 316 -5.89 -24.28 13.25
N ASP A 317 -6.95 -25.06 13.47
CA ASP A 317 -8.33 -24.65 13.18
C ASP A 317 -9.00 -23.88 14.33
N ALA A 318 -8.29 -23.70 15.45
CA ALA A 318 -8.84 -23.03 16.62
C ALA A 318 -8.70 -21.51 16.57
N ILE A 319 -7.83 -20.98 15.70
CA ILE A 319 -7.44 -19.57 15.63
C ILE A 319 -7.57 -19.08 14.19
N THR A 320 -8.06 -17.86 14.00
CA THR A 320 -8.07 -17.22 12.67
C THR A 320 -6.89 -16.28 12.56
N LEU A 321 -6.01 -16.51 11.58
CA LEU A 321 -4.90 -15.61 11.27
C LEU A 321 -5.36 -14.53 10.29
N THR A 322 -4.83 -13.32 10.45
CA THR A 322 -5.13 -12.18 9.57
C THR A 322 -3.85 -11.41 9.25
N VAL A 323 -3.85 -10.74 8.10
CA VAL A 323 -2.78 -9.83 7.68
C VAL A 323 -3.40 -8.48 7.35
N GLU A 324 -2.75 -7.41 7.78
CA GLU A 324 -3.22 -6.03 7.64
C GLU A 324 -3.37 -5.56 6.18
N SER A 325 -2.79 -6.29 5.23
CA SER A 325 -2.99 -6.11 3.79
C SER A 325 -4.38 -6.54 3.30
N GLY A 326 -5.20 -7.17 4.14
CA GLY A 326 -6.58 -7.55 3.86
C GLY A 326 -6.85 -9.05 3.80
N VAL A 327 -5.83 -9.89 4.01
CA VAL A 327 -6.01 -11.35 4.06
C VAL A 327 -6.64 -11.76 5.39
N TYR A 328 -7.68 -12.58 5.32
CA TYR A 328 -8.42 -13.07 6.48
C TYR A 328 -8.55 -14.60 6.40
N GLY A 329 -7.86 -15.30 7.30
CA GLY A 329 -7.67 -16.76 7.23
C GLY A 329 -6.47 -17.16 6.37
N GLY A 330 -6.45 -18.44 5.97
CA GLY A 330 -5.36 -19.01 5.18
C GLY A 330 -4.25 -19.66 6.02
N VAL A 331 -3.32 -20.32 5.33
CA VAL A 331 -2.04 -20.79 5.90
C VAL A 331 -0.89 -20.03 5.22
N PRO A 332 0.18 -19.68 5.95
CA PRO A 332 1.38 -19.12 5.33
C PRO A 332 1.93 -20.08 4.27
N ALA A 333 2.28 -19.53 3.10
CA ALA A 333 2.98 -20.24 2.02
C ALA A 333 4.46 -20.48 2.36
#